data_AF-A0A0G1R1V1-F1
#
_entry.id   AF-A0A0G1R1V1-F1
#
_cell.length_a   1.000
_cell.length_b   1.000
_cell.length_c   1.000
_cell.angle_alpha   90.00
_cell.angle_beta   90.00
_cell.angle_gamma   90.00
#
_symmetry.space_group_name_H-M   'P 1'
#
loop_
_entity.id
_entity.type
_entity.pdbx_description
1 polymer ?
#
loop_
_entity_poly.entity_id
_entity_poly.type
_entity_poly.pdbx_seq_one_letter_code
_entity_poly.pdbx_strand_id
1 'polypeptide(L)' 'MARHGVQYEELNVSDNHLARAEMASASHQFGVPVLAVNDEIYVGFDRVAYEEALKIREA' A
#
# COMPACT_ATOMS: atom_id res chain seq x y z
N MET A 1 9.04 1.59 4.78
CA MET A 1 9.52 1.69 3.38
C MET A 1 10.74 2.59 3.24
N ALA A 2 10.71 3.85 3.71
CA ALA A 2 11.86 4.76 3.68
C ALA A 2 13.15 4.19 4.33
N ARG A 3 13.01 3.38 5.39
CA ARG A 3 14.13 2.74 6.09
C ARG A 3 14.86 1.65 5.29
N HIS A 4 14.23 1.09 4.26
CA HIS A 4 14.79 0.01 3.44
C HIS A 4 15.20 0.48 2.05
N GLY A 5 15.19 1.78 1.78
CA GLY A 5 15.57 2.34 0.47
C GLY A 5 14.57 2.04 -0.66
N VAL A 6 13.36 1.60 -0.32
CA VAL A 6 12.30 1.34 -1.30
C VAL A 6 11.71 2.67 -1.74
N GLN A 7 11.67 2.92 -3.05
CA GLN A 7 10.93 4.05 -3.61
C GLN A 7 9.43 3.76 -3.51
N TYR A 8 8.70 4.65 -2.86
CA TYR A 8 7.25 4.57 -2.75
C TYR A 8 6.65 5.95 -2.94
N GLU A 9 5.42 5.98 -3.42
CA GLU A 9 4.62 7.20 -3.50
C GLU A 9 3.57 7.17 -2.40
N GLU A 10 3.49 8.24 -1.60
CA GLU A 10 2.50 8.37 -0.55
C GLU A 10 1.31 9.17 -1.06
N LEU A 11 0.20 8.48 -1.32
CA LEU A 11 -1.03 9.08 -1.83
C LEU A 11 -2.02 9.30 -0.69
N ASN A 12 -2.24 10.56 -0.32
CA ASN A 12 -3.25 10.90 0.70
C ASN A 12 -4.66 10.91 0.11
N VAL A 13 -5.44 9.86 0.42
CA VAL A 13 -6.83 9.69 -0.03
C VAL A 13 -7.85 10.60 0.68
N SER A 14 -7.45 11.30 1.74
CA SER A 14 -8.29 12.33 2.38
C SER A 14 -8.33 13.61 1.56
N ASP A 15 -7.21 14.00 0.94
CA ASP A 15 -7.11 15.19 0.10
C ASP A 15 -7.35 14.87 -1.39
N ASN A 16 -7.07 13.63 -1.82
CA ASN A 16 -7.20 13.21 -3.22
C ASN A 16 -8.37 12.24 -3.43
N HIS A 17 -9.49 12.79 -3.92
CA HIS A 17 -10.70 12.04 -4.23
C HIS A 17 -10.51 10.99 -5.34
N LEU A 18 -9.62 11.23 -6.31
CA LEU A 18 -9.30 10.27 -7.37
C LEU A 18 -8.56 9.06 -6.80
N ALA A 19 -7.51 9.30 -6.02
CA ALA A 19 -6.76 8.24 -5.34
C ALA A 19 -7.67 7.42 -4.41
N ARG A 20 -8.63 8.07 -3.73
CA ARG A 20 -9.65 7.38 -2.92
C ARG A 20 -10.54 6.47 -3.77
N ALA A 21 -10.99 6.93 -4.93
CA ALA A 21 -11.84 6.15 -5.82
C ALA A 21 -11.09 4.96 -6.42
N GLU A 22 -9.84 5.16 -6.86
CA GLU A 22 -8.97 4.07 -7.34
C GLU A 22 -8.69 3.07 -6.23
N MET A 23 -8.29 3.54 -5.04
CA MET A 23 -8.09 2.69 -3.87
C MET A 23 -9.35 1.87 -3.57
N ALA A 24 -10.53 2.50 -3.52
CA ALA A 24 -11.78 1.80 -3.23
C ALA A 24 -12.17 0.81 -4.32
N SER A 25 -11.95 1.14 -5.59
CA SER A 25 -12.22 0.23 -6.71
C SER A 25 -11.26 -0.95 -6.74
N ALA A 26 -10.00 -0.72 -6.39
CA ALA A 26 -8.95 -1.72 -6.48
C ALA A 26 -8.96 -2.65 -5.24
N SER A 27 -9.07 -2.08 -4.04
CA SER A 27 -9.10 -2.83 -2.77
C SER A 27 -10.49 -3.34 -2.37
N HIS A 28 -11.55 -2.87 -3.02
CA HIS A 28 -12.95 -3.06 -2.59
C HIS A 28 -13.21 -2.58 -1.14
N GLN A 29 -12.34 -1.72 -0.61
CA GLN A 29 -12.40 -1.20 0.74
C GLN A 29 -12.27 0.32 0.76
N PHE A 30 -13.01 0.98 1.66
CA PHE A 30 -12.92 2.44 1.84
C PHE A 30 -11.99 2.87 2.97
N GLY A 31 -11.46 1.91 3.72
CA GLY A 31 -10.61 2.12 4.90
C GLY A 31 -9.13 1.99 4.57
N VAL A 32 -8.34 2.91 5.13
CA VAL A 32 -6.87 2.85 5.18
C VAL A 32 -6.41 1.98 6.36
N PRO A 33 -5.19 1.42 6.33
CA PRO A 33 -4.18 1.51 5.27
C PRO A 33 -4.44 0.54 4.11
N VAL A 34 -4.08 0.96 2.90
CA VAL A 34 -4.03 0.13 1.69
C VAL A 34 -2.67 0.33 1.04
N LEU A 35 -2.02 -0.77 0.68
CA LEU A 35 -0.73 -0.77 0.03
C LEU A 35 -0.85 -1.45 -1.34
N ALA A 36 -0.49 -0.75 -2.41
CA ALA A 36 -0.36 -1.33 -3.73
C ALA A 36 1.13 -1.54 -4.03
N VAL A 37 1.54 -2.76 -4.34
CA VAL A 37 2.91 -3.11 -4.74
C VAL A 37 2.84 -3.93 -6.03
N ASN A 38 3.38 -3.36 -7.11
CA ASN A 38 3.24 -3.91 -8.48
C ASN A 38 1.76 -4.07 -8.87
N ASP A 39 1.29 -5.31 -9.02
CA ASP A 39 -0.09 -5.68 -9.36
C ASP A 39 -0.86 -6.25 -8.16
N GLU A 40 -0.25 -6.29 -6.98
CA GLU A 40 -0.90 -6.78 -5.75
C GLU A 40 -1.36 -5.63 -4.87
N ILE A 41 -2.58 -5.79 -4.36
CA ILE A 41 -3.22 -4.82 -3.47
C ILE A 41 -3.37 -5.49 -2.11
N TYR A 42 -2.70 -4.93 -1.12
CA TYR A 42 -2.75 -5.35 0.26
C TYR A 42 -3.65 -4.40 1.03
N VAL A 43 -4.70 -4.97 1.60
CA VAL A 43 -5.74 -4.24 2.33
C VAL A 43 -5.53 -4.45 3.82
N GLY A 44 -5.45 -3.35 4.58
CA GLY A 44 -5.07 -3.39 6.00
C GLY A 44 -3.56 -3.51 6.19
N PHE A 45 -3.14 -3.55 7.46
CA PHE A 45 -1.72 -3.64 7.83
C PHE A 45 -1.34 -5.09 8.13
N ASP A 46 -0.64 -5.72 7.19
CA ASP A 46 -0.07 -7.06 7.36
C ASP A 46 1.45 -6.98 7.17
N ARG A 47 2.19 -7.08 8.28
CA ARG A 47 3.64 -6.95 8.25
C ARG A 47 4.29 -8.04 7.40
N VAL A 48 3.85 -9.29 7.54
CA VAL A 48 4.48 -10.43 6.85
C VAL A 48 4.24 -10.33 5.35
N ALA A 49 3.00 -10.02 4.95
CA ALA A 49 2.67 -9.81 3.55
C ALA A 49 3.47 -8.65 2.94
N TYR A 50 3.65 -7.55 3.69
CA TYR A 50 4.41 -6.40 3.21
C TYR A 50 5.91 -6.71 3.07
N GLU A 51 6.49 -7.45 4.01
CA GLU A 51 7.90 -7.87 3.95
C GLU A 51 8.16 -8.77 2.72
N GLU A 52 7.28 -9.73 2.48
CA GLU A 52 7.34 -10.61 1.29
C GLU A 52 7.16 -9.81 0.00
N ALA A 53 6.14 -8.94 -0.08
CA ALA A 53 5.84 -8.13 -1.25
C ALA A 53 6.98 -7.19 -1.63
N LEU A 54 7.58 -6.55 -0.63
CA LEU A 54 8.67 -5.60 -0.80
C LEU A 54 10.04 -6.29 -0.89
N LYS A 55 10.06 -7.64 -0.76
CA LYS A 55 11.29 -8.45 -0.66
C LYS A 55 12.26 -7.95 0.40
N ILE A 56 11.72 -7.36 1.47
CA ILE A 56 12.50 -6.88 2.60
C ILE A 56 12.72 -8.10 3.50
N ARG A 57 13.81 -8.84 3.26
CA ARG A 57 14.27 -9.85 4.23
C ARG A 57 14.96 -9.10 5.36
N GLU A 58 14.27 -8.89 6.49
CA GLU A 58 15.01 -8.65 7.73
C GLU A 58 15.80 -9.93 8.03
N ALA A 59 17.12 -9.80 8.01
CA ALA A 59 18.06 -10.87 8.34
C ALA A 59 18.28 -10.95 9.85
#